data_AF-A0A1C5DG57-F1
#
_entry.id   AF-A0A1C5DG57-F1
#
_cell.length_a   1.000
_cell.length_b   1.000
_cell.length_c   1.000
_cell.angle_alpha   90.00
_cell.angle_beta   90.00
_cell.angle_gamma   90.00
#
_symmetry.space_group_name_H-M   'P 1'
#
loop_
_entity.id
_entity.type
_entity.pdbx_description
1 polymer ?
#
loop_
_entity_poly.entity_id
_entity_poly.type
_entity_poly.pdbx_seq_one_letter_code
_entity_poly.pdbx_strand_id
1 'polypeptide(L)'
;MAETSEEAIRAYWKEHREQLRQCETQRSTLTNLLLIVTAALSGLIVQQKFTLNVLPLCLFVATTGVYGAVAVAKYYERASYHLTQARALTRALADRGVLGSDEGLTRARAAHYREFPRLHRIRLHRLWVGLHLAIALYGLSLLLVCVIVA
;
A
#
# COMPACT_ATOMS: atom_id res chain seq x y z
N MET A 1 7.47 -32.24 23.09
CA MET A 1 8.42 -31.66 22.10
C MET A 1 7.75 -31.32 20.77
N ALA A 2 6.97 -32.23 20.15
CA ALA A 2 6.24 -31.94 18.92
C ALA A 2 5.18 -30.82 19.09
N GLU A 3 4.41 -30.88 20.17
CA GLU A 3 3.38 -29.90 20.54
C GLU A 3 3.96 -28.49 20.73
N THR A 4 5.08 -28.39 21.46
CA THR A 4 5.82 -27.13 21.68
C THR A 4 6.37 -26.55 20.36
N SER A 5 6.75 -27.40 19.41
CA SER A 5 7.21 -26.97 18.09
C SER A 5 6.08 -26.46 17.21
N GLU A 6 4.89 -27.05 17.29
CA GLU A 6 3.71 -26.57 16.55
C GLU A 6 3.21 -25.23 17.08
N GLU A 7 3.17 -25.06 18.40
CA GLU A 7 2.79 -23.81 19.04
C GLU A 7 3.74 -22.67 18.63
N ALA A 8 5.05 -22.92 18.60
CA ALA A 8 6.03 -21.96 18.11
C ALA A 8 5.80 -21.57 16.64
N ILE A 9 5.49 -22.54 15.76
CA ILE A 9 5.18 -22.26 14.35
C ILE A 9 3.91 -21.42 14.22
N ARG A 10 2.85 -21.73 14.98
CA ARG A 10 1.60 -20.95 15.00
C ARG A 10 1.83 -19.53 15.50
N ALA A 11 2.63 -19.35 16.55
CA ALA A 11 2.98 -18.04 17.08
C ALA A 11 3.73 -17.20 16.02
N TYR A 12 4.75 -17.77 15.38
CA TYR A 12 5.52 -17.08 14.34
C TYR A 12 4.66 -16.78 13.09
N TRP A 13 3.76 -17.69 12.74
CA TRP A 13 2.79 -17.48 11.67
C TRP A 13 1.87 -16.29 11.98
N LYS A 14 1.34 -16.23 13.20
CA LYS A 14 0.46 -15.13 13.66
C LYS A 14 1.19 -13.80 13.59
N GLU A 15 2.44 -13.75 14.06
CA GLU A 15 3.27 -12.54 14.01
C GLU A 15 3.42 -12.03 12.57
N HIS A 16 3.74 -12.89 11.61
CA HIS A 16 3.84 -12.47 10.21
C HIS A 16 2.51 -11.99 9.61
N ARG A 17 1.38 -12.58 10.00
CA ARG A 17 0.06 -12.11 9.58
C ARG A 17 -0.26 -10.73 10.15
N GLU A 18 0.17 -10.48 11.39
CA GLU A 18 0.01 -9.18 12.04
C GLU A 18 0.90 -8.11 11.41
N GLN A 19 2.17 -8.40 11.16
CA GLN A 19 3.09 -7.48 10.47
C GLN A 19 2.63 -7.15 9.04
N LEU A 20 2.07 -8.14 8.32
CA LEU A 20 1.41 -7.92 7.02
C LEU A 20 0.27 -6.90 7.15
N ARG A 21 -0.62 -7.09 8.14
CA ARG A 21 -1.75 -6.19 8.39
C ARG A 21 -1.28 -4.78 8.76
N GLN A 22 -0.25 -4.68 9.60
CA GLN A 22 0.35 -3.42 10.00
C GLN A 22 0.92 -2.65 8.80
N CYS A 23 1.63 -3.31 7.88
CA CYS A 23 2.12 -2.68 6.65
C CYS A 23 0.97 -2.10 5.82
N GLU A 24 -0.15 -2.81 5.72
CA GLU A 24 -1.34 -2.35 5.00
C GLU A 24 -2.02 -1.16 5.71
N THR A 25 -2.11 -1.19 7.04
CA THR A 25 -2.60 -0.05 7.84
C THR A 25 -1.72 1.18 7.66
N GLN A 26 -0.40 1.04 7.80
CA GLN A 26 0.55 2.16 7.63
C GLN A 26 0.47 2.77 6.23
N ARG A 27 0.31 1.93 5.20
CA ARG A 27 0.12 2.37 3.81
C ARG A 27 -1.14 3.23 3.64
N SER A 28 -2.25 2.81 4.24
CA SER A 28 -3.51 3.57 4.25
C SER A 28 -3.37 4.88 5.02
N THR A 29 -2.82 4.84 6.24
CA THR A 29 -2.59 6.01 7.09
C THR A 29 -1.73 7.05 6.39
N LEU A 30 -0.59 6.65 5.81
CA LEU A 30 0.29 7.54 5.07
C LEU A 30 -0.44 8.21 3.91
N THR A 31 -1.19 7.43 3.12
CA THR A 31 -1.92 7.96 1.97
C THR A 31 -2.97 8.98 2.40
N ASN A 32 -3.73 8.67 3.46
CA ASN A 32 -4.73 9.59 3.98
C ASN A 32 -4.12 10.91 4.46
N LEU A 33 -3.01 10.85 5.19
CA LEU A 33 -2.28 12.04 5.62
C LEU A 33 -1.81 12.89 4.43
N LEU A 34 -1.22 12.26 3.41
CA LEU A 34 -0.76 12.96 2.21
C LEU A 34 -1.90 13.59 1.41
N LEU A 35 -3.07 12.94 1.33
CA LEU A 35 -4.25 13.53 0.69
C LEU A 35 -4.75 14.77 1.44
N ILE A 36 -4.83 14.70 2.78
CA ILE A 36 -5.27 15.83 3.61
C ILE A 36 -4.30 17.01 3.47
N VAL A 37 -2.99 16.76 3.57
CA VAL A 37 -1.95 17.79 3.42
C VAL A 37 -2.01 18.40 2.02
N THR A 38 -2.14 17.58 0.97
CA THR A 38 -2.25 18.05 -0.42
C THR A 38 -3.47 18.96 -0.60
N ALA A 39 -4.63 18.57 -0.06
CA ALA A 39 -5.85 19.37 -0.13
C ALA A 39 -5.71 20.71 0.61
N ALA A 40 -5.15 20.70 1.82
CA ALA A 40 -4.93 21.92 2.61
C ALA A 40 -3.98 22.90 1.91
N LEU A 41 -2.84 22.40 1.41
CA LEU A 41 -1.87 23.23 0.69
C LEU A 41 -2.43 23.77 -0.63
N SER A 42 -3.26 22.99 -1.31
CA SER A 42 -3.97 23.46 -2.52
C SER A 42 -4.85 24.67 -2.22
N GLY A 43 -5.61 24.62 -1.12
CA GLY A 43 -6.43 25.75 -0.68
C GLY A 43 -5.59 27.01 -0.42
N LEU A 44 -4.45 26.86 0.26
CA LEU A 44 -3.53 27.97 0.54
C LEU A 44 -2.93 28.56 -0.75
N ILE A 45 -2.50 27.71 -1.69
CA ILE A 45 -1.96 28.13 -3.00
C ILE A 45 -2.99 28.96 -3.77
N VAL A 46 -4.24 28.51 -3.80
CA VAL A 46 -5.34 29.23 -4.47
C VAL A 46 -5.63 30.56 -3.77
N GLN A 47 -5.65 30.61 -2.44
CA GLN A 47 -5.86 31.85 -1.68
C GLN A 47 -4.78 32.89 -1.94
N GLN A 48 -3.54 32.44 -2.14
CA GLN A 48 -2.39 33.29 -2.49
C GLN A 48 -2.32 33.61 -3.98
N LYS A 49 -3.39 33.31 -4.74
CA LYS A 49 -3.55 33.63 -6.17
C LYS A 49 -2.36 33.17 -7.02
N PHE A 50 -1.78 32.02 -6.70
CA PHE A 50 -0.67 31.43 -7.46
C PHE A 50 0.57 32.34 -7.60
N THR A 51 0.83 33.20 -6.61
CA THR A 51 2.05 34.04 -6.59
C THR A 51 3.33 33.19 -6.53
N LEU A 52 4.47 33.74 -6.97
CA LEU A 52 5.76 33.04 -6.91
C LEU A 52 6.18 32.63 -5.48
N ASN A 53 5.64 33.28 -4.46
CA ASN A 53 5.91 32.95 -3.06
C ASN A 53 5.39 31.56 -2.65
N VAL A 54 4.44 30.98 -3.39
CA VAL A 54 3.91 29.63 -3.11
C VAL A 54 4.59 28.51 -3.88
N LEU A 55 5.62 28.80 -4.67
CA LEU A 55 6.43 27.77 -5.35
C LEU A 55 6.99 26.71 -4.38
N PRO A 56 7.49 27.05 -3.17
CA PRO A 56 7.94 26.03 -2.22
C PRO A 56 6.82 25.06 -1.82
N LEU A 57 5.57 25.53 -1.72
CA LEU A 57 4.41 24.67 -1.39
C LEU A 57 4.10 23.70 -2.54
N CYS A 58 4.17 24.18 -3.79
CA CYS A 58 3.96 23.35 -4.97
C CYS A 58 5.03 22.24 -5.07
N LEU A 59 6.31 22.61 -4.85
CA LEU A 59 7.43 21.67 -4.79
C LEU A 59 7.27 20.66 -3.65
N PHE A 60 6.79 21.10 -2.49
CA PHE A 60 6.51 20.20 -1.37
C PHE A 60 5.42 19.19 -1.71
N VAL A 61 4.31 19.59 -2.35
CA VAL A 61 3.27 18.66 -2.83
C VAL A 61 3.84 17.68 -3.85
N ALA A 62 4.64 18.16 -4.82
CA ALA A 62 5.24 17.31 -5.83
C ALA A 62 6.17 16.25 -5.22
N THR A 63 7.08 16.67 -4.34
CA THR A 63 8.08 15.79 -3.69
C THR A 63 7.43 14.82 -2.71
N THR A 64 6.41 15.23 -1.96
CA THR A 64 5.66 14.34 -1.06
C THR A 64 4.83 13.31 -1.82
N GLY A 65 4.32 13.64 -3.02
CA GLY A 65 3.72 12.66 -3.94
C GLY A 65 4.74 11.60 -4.40
N VAL A 66 5.95 12.01 -4.80
CA VAL A 66 7.02 11.05 -5.17
C VAL A 66 7.40 10.18 -3.97
N TYR A 67 7.60 10.78 -2.80
CA TYR A 67 7.86 10.04 -1.56
C TYR A 67 6.76 9.04 -1.24
N GLY A 68 5.49 9.46 -1.34
CA GLY A 68 4.32 8.60 -1.14
C GLY A 68 4.34 7.39 -2.07
N ALA A 69 4.67 7.58 -3.35
CA ALA A 69 4.77 6.51 -4.34
C ALA A 69 5.83 5.47 -3.96
N VAL A 70 7.01 5.93 -3.53
CA VAL A 70 8.09 5.05 -3.07
C VAL A 70 7.70 4.34 -1.76
N ALA A 71 7.14 5.06 -0.81
CA ALA A 71 6.76 4.52 0.49
C ALA A 71 5.67 3.45 0.38
N VAL A 72 4.60 3.68 -0.40
CA VAL A 72 3.55 2.66 -0.59
C VAL A 72 4.06 1.43 -1.34
N ALA A 73 5.00 1.60 -2.29
CA ALA A 73 5.68 0.50 -2.94
C ALA A 73 6.54 -0.30 -1.95
N LYS A 74 7.24 0.38 -1.04
CA LYS A 74 8.04 -0.25 0.00
C LYS A 74 7.19 -1.01 1.02
N TYR A 75 6.07 -0.45 1.46
CA TYR A 75 5.12 -1.16 2.31
C TYR A 75 4.54 -2.40 1.63
N TYR A 76 4.27 -2.33 0.32
CA TYR A 76 3.82 -3.50 -0.44
C TYR A 76 4.90 -4.59 -0.53
N GLU A 77 6.16 -4.22 -0.74
CA GLU A 77 7.30 -5.16 -0.71
C GLU A 77 7.38 -5.86 0.65
N ARG A 78 7.34 -5.10 1.75
CA ARG A 78 7.41 -5.65 3.10
C ARG A 78 6.20 -6.51 3.47
N ALA A 79 5.00 -6.10 3.07
CA ALA A 79 3.79 -6.91 3.19
C ALA A 79 3.95 -8.24 2.45
N SER A 80 4.46 -8.21 1.21
CA SER A 80 4.69 -9.42 0.40
C SER A 80 5.74 -10.35 1.02
N TYR A 81 6.78 -9.79 1.64
CA TYR A 81 7.76 -10.54 2.44
C TYR A 81 7.07 -11.33 3.58
N HIS A 82 6.31 -10.64 4.43
CA HIS A 82 5.62 -11.29 5.56
C HIS A 82 4.56 -12.31 5.12
N LEU A 83 3.84 -12.04 4.03
CA LEU A 83 2.91 -13.01 3.44
C LEU A 83 3.62 -14.27 2.93
N THR A 84 4.80 -14.13 2.34
CA THR A 84 5.59 -15.27 1.84
C THR A 84 6.07 -16.13 2.99
N GLN A 85 6.58 -15.53 4.07
CA GLN A 85 6.97 -16.25 5.29
C GLN A 85 5.77 -16.95 5.95
N ALA A 86 4.63 -16.26 6.09
CA ALA A 86 3.42 -16.88 6.62
C ALA A 86 2.96 -18.08 5.78
N ARG A 87 3.06 -18.03 4.44
CA ARG A 87 2.74 -19.16 3.56
C ARG A 87 3.69 -20.35 3.74
N ALA A 88 4.98 -20.10 3.95
CA ALA A 88 5.95 -21.16 4.23
C ALA A 88 5.61 -21.88 5.54
N LEU A 89 5.24 -21.14 6.59
CA LEU A 89 4.81 -21.71 7.86
C LEU A 89 3.46 -22.44 7.75
N THR A 90 2.53 -21.95 6.93
CA THR A 90 1.28 -22.67 6.62
C THR A 90 1.57 -24.03 5.99
N ARG A 91 2.49 -24.11 5.04
CA ARG A 91 2.90 -25.41 4.45
C ARG A 91 3.51 -26.32 5.50
N ALA A 92 4.41 -25.80 6.35
CA ALA A 92 5.00 -26.60 7.42
C ALA A 92 3.97 -27.17 8.41
N LEU A 93 2.87 -26.44 8.67
CA LEU A 93 1.75 -26.95 9.46
C LEU A 93 0.92 -27.99 8.69
N ALA A 94 0.68 -27.77 7.40
CA ALA A 94 -0.03 -28.73 6.55
C ALA A 94 0.73 -30.06 6.42
N ASP A 95 2.04 -30.03 6.23
CA ASP A 95 2.91 -31.21 6.11
C ASP A 95 2.91 -32.05 7.40
N ARG A 96 2.61 -31.43 8.54
CA ARG A 96 2.44 -32.09 9.85
C ARG A 96 1.02 -32.63 10.09
N GLY A 97 0.11 -32.48 9.13
CA GLY A 97 -1.30 -32.89 9.26
C GLY A 97 -2.12 -31.99 10.19
N VAL A 98 -1.60 -30.82 10.57
CA VAL A 98 -2.26 -29.89 11.50
C VAL A 98 -3.38 -29.12 10.81
N LEU A 99 -3.28 -28.92 9.50
CA LEU A 99 -4.28 -28.26 8.67
C LEU A 99 -5.09 -29.30 7.89
N GLY A 100 -6.38 -29.03 7.70
CA GLY A 100 -7.25 -29.84 6.84
C GLY A 100 -6.90 -29.70 5.35
N SER A 101 -7.65 -30.43 4.51
CA SER A 101 -7.45 -30.42 3.05
C SER A 101 -7.57 -29.03 2.42
N ASP A 102 -6.67 -28.73 1.47
CA ASP A 102 -6.62 -27.50 0.69
C ASP A 102 -7.72 -27.40 -0.41
N GLU A 103 -8.51 -28.46 -0.64
CA GLU A 103 -9.52 -28.50 -1.70
C GLU A 103 -10.56 -27.37 -1.58
N GLY A 104 -11.01 -27.07 -0.36
CA GLY A 104 -11.95 -25.98 -0.11
C GLY A 104 -11.36 -24.62 -0.51
N LEU A 105 -10.09 -24.39 -0.18
CA LEU A 105 -9.38 -23.14 -0.50
C LEU A 105 -9.17 -22.99 -2.01
N THR A 106 -8.84 -24.07 -2.70
CA THR A 106 -8.67 -24.07 -4.17
C THR A 106 -10.00 -23.78 -4.87
N ARG A 107 -11.10 -24.40 -4.43
CA ARG A 107 -12.44 -24.11 -4.97
C ARG A 107 -12.85 -22.66 -4.74
N ALA A 108 -12.63 -22.12 -3.54
CA ALA A 108 -12.90 -20.72 -3.24
C ALA A 108 -12.08 -19.77 -4.12
N ARG A 109 -10.80 -20.06 -4.35
CA ARG A 109 -9.94 -19.26 -5.23
C ARG A 109 -10.42 -19.28 -6.69
N ALA A 110 -10.81 -20.45 -7.20
CA ALA A 110 -11.34 -20.59 -8.55
C ALA A 110 -12.68 -19.83 -8.70
N ALA A 111 -13.56 -19.91 -7.71
CA ALA A 111 -14.80 -19.14 -7.68
C ALA A 111 -14.52 -17.63 -7.75
N HIS A 112 -13.58 -17.14 -6.93
CA HIS A 112 -13.18 -15.73 -6.93
C HIS A 112 -12.67 -15.25 -8.29
N TYR A 113 -11.82 -16.03 -8.98
CA TYR A 113 -11.32 -15.63 -10.30
C TYR A 113 -12.39 -15.64 -11.40
N ARG A 114 -13.41 -16.49 -11.27
CA ARG A 114 -14.58 -16.46 -12.17
C ARG A 114 -15.46 -15.23 -11.93
N GLU A 115 -15.60 -14.82 -10.68
CA GLU A 115 -16.38 -13.64 -10.30
C GLU A 115 -15.69 -12.32 -10.73
N PHE A 116 -14.35 -12.25 -10.61
CA PHE A 116 -13.58 -11.05 -10.91
C PHE A 116 -12.57 -11.22 -12.06
N PRO A 117 -12.99 -11.56 -13.30
CA PRO A 117 -12.10 -12.00 -14.38
C PRO A 117 -11.13 -10.92 -14.89
N ARG A 118 -11.47 -9.64 -14.72
CA ARG A 118 -10.60 -8.51 -15.09
C ARG A 118 -9.88 -7.92 -13.90
N LEU A 119 -10.59 -7.71 -12.78
CA LEU A 119 -10.06 -6.99 -11.62
C LEU A 119 -8.94 -7.75 -10.91
N HIS A 120 -8.98 -9.09 -10.88
CA HIS A 120 -7.90 -9.89 -10.27
C HIS A 120 -6.53 -9.70 -10.95
N ARG A 121 -6.52 -9.21 -12.20
CA ARG A 121 -5.28 -8.94 -12.95
C ARG A 121 -4.64 -7.61 -12.56
N ILE A 122 -5.43 -6.67 -12.02
CA ILE A 122 -4.93 -5.38 -11.57
C ILE A 122 -4.28 -5.58 -10.21
N ARG A 123 -2.96 -5.37 -10.16
CA ARG A 123 -2.24 -5.44 -8.89
C ARG A 123 -2.55 -4.21 -8.06
N LEU A 124 -3.16 -4.40 -6.91
CA LEU A 124 -3.59 -3.33 -6.01
C LEU A 124 -2.47 -2.30 -5.78
N HIS A 125 -1.24 -2.71 -5.48
CA HIS A 125 -0.12 -1.78 -5.24
C HIS A 125 0.12 -0.78 -6.37
N ARG A 126 -0.17 -1.13 -7.64
CA ARG A 126 -0.01 -0.21 -8.76
C ARG A 126 -1.00 0.95 -8.70
N LEU A 127 -2.21 0.70 -8.19
CA LEU A 127 -3.21 1.74 -7.99
C LEU A 127 -2.75 2.75 -6.92
N TRP A 128 -2.16 2.26 -5.84
CA TRP A 128 -1.63 3.11 -4.77
C TRP A 128 -0.43 3.94 -5.23
N VAL A 129 0.52 3.32 -5.96
CA VAL A 129 1.63 4.06 -6.57
C VAL A 129 1.11 5.09 -7.55
N GLY A 130 0.15 4.72 -8.41
CA GLY A 130 -0.46 5.62 -9.38
C GLY A 130 -1.14 6.84 -8.73
N LEU A 131 -1.85 6.65 -7.62
CA LEU A 131 -2.44 7.75 -6.84
C LEU A 131 -1.38 8.77 -6.40
N HIS A 132 -0.27 8.29 -5.83
CA HIS A 132 0.80 9.17 -5.37
C HIS A 132 1.56 9.85 -6.52
N LEU A 133 1.73 9.15 -7.65
CA LEU A 133 2.24 9.79 -8.88
C LEU A 133 1.29 10.87 -9.40
N ALA A 134 -0.04 10.69 -9.28
CA ALA A 134 -1.00 11.73 -9.63
C ALA A 134 -0.88 12.95 -8.70
N ILE A 135 -0.64 12.75 -7.39
CA ILE A 135 -0.34 13.86 -6.46
C ILE A 135 0.94 14.59 -6.88
N ALA A 136 1.98 13.85 -7.26
CA ALA A 136 3.24 14.44 -7.71
C ALA A 136 3.05 15.31 -8.97
N LEU A 137 2.35 14.77 -9.98
CA LEU A 137 2.00 15.49 -11.19
C LEU A 137 1.12 16.70 -10.92
N TYR A 138 0.19 16.59 -9.97
CA TYR A 138 -0.64 17.69 -9.54
C TYR A 138 0.20 18.84 -8.94
N GLY A 139 1.15 18.54 -8.04
CA GLY A 139 2.09 19.55 -7.52
C GLY A 139 2.91 20.23 -8.61
N LEU A 140 3.38 19.48 -9.61
CA LEU A 140 4.08 20.04 -10.79
C LEU A 140 3.17 20.93 -11.64
N SER A 141 1.90 20.57 -11.80
CA SER A 141 0.93 21.38 -12.53
C SER A 141 0.65 22.71 -11.83
N LEU A 142 0.52 22.71 -10.49
CA LEU A 142 0.39 23.94 -9.71
C LEU A 142 1.61 24.85 -9.86
N LEU A 143 2.82 24.26 -9.83
CA LEU A 143 4.07 24.99 -10.05
C LEU A 143 4.09 25.64 -11.43
N LEU A 144 3.71 24.91 -12.48
CA LEU A 144 3.64 25.44 -13.84
C LEU A 144 2.65 26.61 -13.94
N VAL A 145 1.47 26.50 -13.31
CA VAL A 145 0.50 27.61 -13.26
C VAL A 145 1.07 28.84 -12.58
N CYS A 146 1.76 28.68 -11.45
CA CYS A 146 2.39 29.81 -10.74
C CYS A 146 3.41 30.54 -11.62
N VAL A 147 4.18 29.80 -12.43
CA VAL A 147 5.18 30.39 -13.34
C VAL A 147 4.53 31.09 -14.55
N ILE A 148 3.39 30.59 -15.03
CA ILE A 148 2.69 31.18 -16.20
C ILE A 148 1.90 32.45 -15.81
N VAL A 149 1.33 32.48 -14.60
CA VAL A 149 0.43 33.55 -14.15
C VAL A 149 1.16 34.70 -13.45
N ALA A 150 2.36 34.44 -12.92
CA ALA A 150 3.21 35.46 -12.29
C ALA A 150 3.85 36.41 -13.31
#